data_AF-A0A2J6MQL6-F1
#
_entry.id   AF-A0A2J6MQL6-F1
#
_cell.length_a   1.000
_cell.length_b   1.000
_cell.length_c   1.000
_cell.angle_alpha   90.00
_cell.angle_beta   90.00
_cell.angle_gamma   90.00
#
_symmetry.space_group_name_H-M   'P 1'
#
loop_
_entity.id
_entity.type
_entity.pdbx_description
1 polymer ?
#
loop_
_entity_poly.entity_id
_entity_poly.type
_entity_poly.pdbx_seq_one_letter_code
_entity_poly.pdbx_strand_id
1 'polypeptide(L)'
;MAGSLAVLPVPASAQSLEDRLRSQLRETTEQLRQLQDSQSQLQAQLSSAQQDRDKAQADLKQAQTALVAAKGRPDATDAAERALAAERASHAQDSAQLAKYRSDYESLAAQSRTREAEAKESDAQLKARDATLQQCEAKNAQLYSVGHQILDAYEHAGLGSFLASREPFAQATRVKYDQIAQDYGDQLYTGKFDPDAKPAAASAPAAPH
;
A
#
# COMPACT_ATOMS: atom_id res chain seq x y z
N MET A 1 -15.89 32.85 -42.74
CA MET A 1 -16.51 32.37 -41.49
C MET A 1 -15.70 31.18 -41.02
N ALA A 2 -14.75 31.41 -40.12
CA ALA A 2 -13.81 30.40 -39.64
C ALA A 2 -14.48 29.53 -38.56
N GLY A 3 -14.47 28.21 -38.76
CA GLY A 3 -15.02 27.23 -37.84
C GLY A 3 -14.08 27.03 -36.65
N SER A 4 -14.58 27.29 -35.45
CA SER A 4 -13.91 26.98 -34.19
C SER A 4 -13.84 25.47 -34.01
N LEU A 5 -12.62 24.92 -34.01
CA LEU A 5 -12.33 23.59 -33.47
C LEU A 5 -12.47 23.63 -31.95
N ALA A 6 -13.43 22.89 -31.42
CA ALA A 6 -13.52 22.57 -30.01
C ALA A 6 -12.51 21.46 -29.68
N VAL A 7 -11.46 21.80 -28.96
CA VAL A 7 -10.52 20.85 -28.35
C VAL A 7 -11.19 20.25 -27.12
N LEU A 8 -11.38 18.92 -27.12
CA LEU A 8 -11.80 18.17 -25.93
C LEU A 8 -10.63 18.05 -24.96
N PRO A 9 -10.81 18.32 -23.65
CA PRO A 9 -9.75 18.19 -22.66
C PRO A 9 -9.47 16.70 -22.37
N VAL A 10 -8.20 16.31 -22.51
CA VAL A 10 -7.64 15.03 -22.04
C VAL A 10 -7.64 15.01 -20.49
N PRO A 11 -7.87 13.85 -19.82
CA PRO A 11 -8.03 13.82 -18.37
C PRO A 11 -6.69 14.00 -17.65
N ALA A 12 -6.40 15.23 -17.20
CA ALA A 12 -5.29 15.56 -16.30
C ALA A 12 -5.44 14.98 -14.87
N SER A 13 -6.56 14.30 -14.60
CA SER A 13 -6.91 13.72 -13.30
C SER A 13 -6.22 12.40 -12.99
N ALA A 14 -5.74 11.64 -13.98
CA ALA A 14 -5.03 10.38 -13.75
C ALA A 14 -3.57 10.59 -13.32
N GLN A 15 -2.86 11.49 -14.00
CA GLN A 15 -1.46 11.84 -13.68
C GLN A 15 -1.32 12.41 -12.26
N SER A 16 -2.26 13.26 -11.83
CA SER A 16 -2.21 13.87 -10.48
C SER A 16 -2.47 12.86 -9.35
N LEU A 17 -3.22 11.79 -9.61
CA LEU A 17 -3.48 10.73 -8.64
C LEU A 17 -2.26 9.82 -8.46
N GLU A 18 -1.64 9.43 -9.57
CA GLU A 18 -0.45 8.58 -9.58
C GLU A 18 0.75 9.28 -8.95
N ASP A 19 0.95 10.57 -9.24
CA ASP A 19 1.99 11.39 -8.61
C ASP A 19 1.76 11.54 -7.10
N ARG A 20 0.51 11.70 -6.67
CA ARG A 20 0.15 11.77 -5.25
C ARG A 20 0.36 10.45 -4.51
N LEU A 21 0.07 9.33 -5.16
CA LEU A 21 0.31 8.00 -4.59
C LEU A 21 1.82 7.72 -4.48
N ARG A 22 2.60 8.08 -5.50
CA ARG A 22 4.07 7.99 -5.45
C ARG A 22 4.66 8.88 -4.36
N SER A 23 4.14 10.09 -4.18
CA SER A 23 4.59 10.96 -3.09
C SER A 23 4.24 10.38 -1.72
N GLN A 24 3.02 9.84 -1.56
CA GLN A 24 2.61 9.17 -0.33
C GLN A 24 3.47 7.94 -0.02
N LEU A 25 3.84 7.15 -1.03
CA LEU A 25 4.67 5.96 -0.84
C LEU A 25 6.11 6.32 -0.44
N ARG A 26 6.67 7.40 -1.02
CA ARG A 26 7.98 7.93 -0.59
C ARG A 26 7.93 8.42 0.84
N GLU A 27 6.89 9.18 1.20
CA GLU A 27 6.69 9.70 2.55
C GLU A 27 6.56 8.57 3.58
N THR A 28 5.76 7.54 3.30
CA THR A 28 5.62 6.39 4.21
C THR A 28 6.92 5.59 4.35
N THR A 29 7.69 5.46 3.27
CA THR A 29 9.01 4.81 3.31
C THR A 29 10.01 5.59 4.17
N GLU A 30 10.04 6.92 4.05
CA GLU A 30 10.88 7.78 4.89
C GLU A 30 10.47 7.71 6.36
N GLN A 31 9.17 7.76 6.65
CA GLN A 31 8.63 7.63 8.01
C GLN A 31 8.95 6.26 8.61
N LEU A 32 8.89 5.19 7.82
CA LEU A 32 9.24 3.84 8.27
C LEU A 32 10.73 3.72 8.64
N ARG A 33 11.61 4.34 7.84
CA ARG A 33 13.04 4.41 8.15
C ARG A 33 13.32 5.19 9.44
N GLN A 34 12.66 6.34 9.64
CA GLN A 34 12.77 7.12 10.88
C GLN A 34 12.28 6.33 12.11
N LEU A 35 11.21 5.54 11.97
CA LEU A 35 10.72 4.66 13.03
C LEU A 35 11.71 3.54 13.37
N GLN A 36 12.38 2.97 12.37
CA GLN A 36 13.43 1.96 12.57
C GLN A 36 14.65 2.54 13.29
N ASP A 37 15.11 3.72 12.88
CA ASP A 37 16.24 4.40 13.51
C ASP A 37 15.91 4.74 14.98
N SER A 38 14.74 5.30 15.25
CA SER A 38 14.29 5.62 16.63
C SER A 38 14.10 4.38 17.49
N GLN A 39 13.65 3.25 16.92
CA GLN A 39 13.58 1.98 17.64
C GLN A 39 14.97 1.50 18.07
N SER A 40 15.96 1.55 17.16
CA SER A 40 17.34 1.14 17.48
C SER A 40 17.95 2.02 18.57
N GLN A 41 17.66 3.32 18.54
CA GLN A 41 18.14 4.28 19.52
C GLN A 41 17.49 4.06 20.91
N LEU A 42 16.18 3.85 20.96
CA LEU A 42 15.48 3.54 22.22
C LEU A 42 15.90 2.18 22.79
N GLN A 43 16.16 1.17 21.95
CA GLN A 43 16.68 -0.11 22.38
C GLN A 43 18.04 0.04 23.08
N ALA A 44 18.93 0.86 22.51
CA ALA A 44 20.24 1.16 23.10
C ALA A 44 20.10 1.92 24.44
N GLN A 45 19.23 2.94 24.49
CA GLN A 45 18.96 3.68 25.73
C GLN A 45 18.38 2.78 26.81
N LEU A 46 17.46 1.88 26.46
CA LEU A 46 16.87 0.92 27.39
C LEU A 46 17.91 -0.06 27.93
N SER A 47 18.83 -0.55 27.10
CA SER A 47 19.95 -1.39 27.54
C SER A 47 20.90 -0.63 28.49
N SER A 48 21.23 0.63 28.18
CA SER A 48 22.07 1.46 29.06
C SER A 48 21.39 1.69 30.41
N ALA A 49 20.13 2.13 30.40
CA ALA A 49 19.35 2.37 31.61
C ALA A 49 19.20 1.10 32.46
N GLN A 50 19.06 -0.08 31.82
CA GLN A 50 19.04 -1.35 32.53
C GLN A 50 20.36 -1.64 33.26
N GLN A 51 21.50 -1.40 32.61
CA GLN A 51 22.82 -1.56 33.21
C GLN A 51 23.07 -0.59 34.35
N ASP A 52 22.67 0.68 34.20
CA ASP A 52 22.82 1.69 35.24
C ASP A 52 21.98 1.35 36.47
N ARG A 53 20.77 0.84 36.27
CA ARG A 53 19.92 0.31 37.35
C ARG A 53 20.52 -0.92 38.04
N ASP A 54 21.17 -1.83 37.30
CA ASP A 54 21.84 -2.98 37.91
C ASP A 54 23.03 -2.54 38.79
N LYS A 55 23.80 -1.53 38.34
CA LYS A 55 24.87 -0.92 39.14
C LYS A 55 24.33 -0.22 40.38
N ALA A 56 23.32 0.63 40.23
CA ALA A 56 22.68 1.32 41.35
C ALA A 56 22.10 0.32 42.38
N GLN A 57 21.54 -0.82 41.94
CA GLN A 57 21.11 -1.88 42.85
C GLN A 57 22.26 -2.54 43.61
N ALA A 58 23.42 -2.73 42.97
CA ALA A 58 24.61 -3.26 43.62
C ALA A 58 25.14 -2.28 44.68
N ASP A 59 25.21 -0.99 44.33
CA ASP A 59 25.65 0.09 45.23
C ASP A 59 24.72 0.22 46.44
N LEU A 60 23.38 0.14 46.22
CA LEU A 60 22.39 0.15 47.31
C LEU A 60 22.59 -1.01 48.29
N LYS A 61 22.88 -2.22 47.79
CA LYS A 61 23.16 -3.39 48.63
C LYS A 61 24.46 -3.21 49.41
N GLN A 62 25.50 -2.67 48.76
CA GLN A 62 26.79 -2.43 49.39
C GLN A 62 26.68 -1.36 50.49
N ALA A 63 25.95 -0.27 50.23
CA ALA A 63 25.65 0.78 51.22
C ALA A 63 24.82 0.23 52.40
N GLN A 64 23.81 -0.62 52.14
CA GLN A 64 23.05 -1.28 53.22
C GLN A 64 23.94 -2.16 54.10
N THR A 65 24.85 -2.92 53.49
CA THR A 65 25.76 -3.82 54.21
C THR A 65 26.75 -3.02 55.07
N ALA A 66 27.30 -1.93 54.53
CA ALA A 66 28.17 -1.01 55.27
C ALA A 66 27.44 -0.34 56.43
N LEU A 67 26.17 0.04 56.25
CA LEU A 67 25.34 0.64 57.29
C LEU A 67 25.06 -0.34 58.43
N VAL A 68 24.75 -1.61 58.11
CA VAL A 68 24.58 -2.67 59.13
C VAL A 68 25.88 -2.92 59.90
N ALA A 69 27.03 -2.89 59.23
CA ALA A 69 28.33 -3.04 59.87
C ALA A 69 28.73 -1.84 60.77
N ALA A 70 28.22 -0.65 60.47
CA ALA A 70 28.47 0.58 61.25
C ALA A 70 27.50 0.78 62.43
N LYS A 71 26.47 -0.07 62.58
CA LYS A 71 25.53 -0.02 63.71
C LYS A 71 26.28 -0.22 65.02
N GLY A 72 26.41 0.88 65.78
CA GLY A 72 27.18 0.93 67.03
C GLY A 72 27.94 2.25 67.23
N ARG A 73 28.06 3.10 66.20
CA ARG A 73 28.60 4.46 66.31
C ARG A 73 27.48 5.49 66.04
N PRO A 74 27.00 6.24 67.05
CA PRO A 74 25.82 7.10 66.93
C PRO A 74 25.94 8.21 65.87
N ASP A 75 27.12 8.82 65.73
CA ASP A 75 27.36 9.85 64.70
C ASP A 75 27.46 9.27 63.27
N ALA A 76 27.80 7.98 63.13
CA ALA A 76 27.91 7.32 61.84
C ALA A 76 26.56 6.80 61.32
N THR A 77 25.61 6.52 62.21
CA THR A 77 24.28 6.00 61.86
C THR A 77 23.39 7.02 61.15
N ASP A 78 23.34 8.28 61.61
CA ASP A 78 22.50 9.32 60.99
C ASP A 78 22.97 9.69 59.57
N ALA A 79 24.28 9.80 59.37
CA ALA A 79 24.86 10.09 58.06
C ALA A 79 24.63 8.92 57.08
N ALA A 80 24.76 7.68 57.57
CA ALA A 80 24.51 6.49 56.77
C ALA A 80 23.02 6.35 56.40
N GLU A 81 22.09 6.65 57.31
CA GLU A 81 20.66 6.61 57.02
C GLU A 81 20.24 7.66 55.98
N ARG A 82 20.80 8.87 56.04
CA ARG A 82 20.58 9.90 55.00
C ARG A 82 21.13 9.47 53.64
N ALA A 83 22.33 8.88 53.61
CA ALA A 83 22.91 8.35 52.37
C ALA A 83 22.03 7.23 51.78
N LEU A 84 21.51 6.33 52.63
CA LEU A 84 20.62 5.26 52.20
C LEU A 84 19.27 5.79 51.67
N ALA A 85 18.74 6.84 52.29
CA ALA A 85 17.51 7.49 51.85
C ALA A 85 17.70 8.19 50.50
N ALA A 86 18.84 8.88 50.30
CA ALA A 86 19.20 9.48 49.02
C ALA A 86 19.33 8.42 47.91
N GLU A 87 19.98 7.29 48.20
CA GLU A 87 20.18 6.22 47.23
C GLU A 87 18.86 5.53 46.84
N ARG A 88 17.96 5.32 47.82
CA ARG A 88 16.60 4.83 47.56
C ARG A 88 15.80 5.80 46.69
N ALA A 89 15.94 7.12 46.92
CA ALA A 89 15.28 8.12 46.11
C ALA A 89 15.83 8.12 44.66
N SER A 90 17.15 8.00 44.48
CA SER A 90 17.77 7.86 43.15
C SER A 90 17.27 6.61 42.43
N HIS A 91 17.31 5.45 43.10
CA HIS A 91 16.82 4.20 42.54
C HIS A 91 15.32 4.26 42.16
N ALA A 92 14.50 4.94 42.97
CA ALA A 92 13.09 5.16 42.64
C ALA A 92 12.94 6.00 41.36
N GLN A 93 13.72 7.07 41.20
CA GLN A 93 13.74 7.88 39.97
C GLN A 93 14.19 7.07 38.75
N ASP A 94 15.28 6.30 38.87
CA ASP A 94 15.80 5.47 37.79
C ASP A 94 14.79 4.41 37.36
N SER A 95 14.11 3.78 38.32
CA SER A 95 13.06 2.80 38.04
C SER A 95 11.87 3.42 37.31
N ALA A 96 11.50 4.66 37.63
CA ALA A 96 10.44 5.40 36.97
C ALA A 96 10.85 5.81 35.53
N GLN A 97 12.10 6.20 35.32
CA GLN A 97 12.64 6.49 33.99
C GLN A 97 12.67 5.22 33.12
N LEU A 98 13.09 4.08 33.67
CA LEU A 98 13.04 2.79 32.99
C LEU A 98 11.63 2.39 32.58
N ALA A 99 10.64 2.60 33.45
CA ALA A 99 9.25 2.34 33.13
C ALA A 99 8.76 3.22 31.97
N LYS A 100 9.15 4.51 31.96
CA LYS A 100 8.86 5.42 30.83
C LYS A 100 9.51 4.93 29.52
N TYR A 101 10.81 4.62 29.52
CA TYR A 101 11.49 4.13 28.32
C TYR A 101 10.88 2.83 27.77
N ARG A 102 10.47 1.91 28.64
CA ARG A 102 9.75 0.70 28.23
C ARG A 102 8.40 1.04 27.58
N SER A 103 7.62 1.90 28.20
CA SER A 103 6.32 2.35 27.65
C SER A 103 6.48 3.04 26.29
N ASP A 104 7.49 3.90 26.16
CA ASP A 104 7.77 4.62 24.91
C ASP A 104 8.21 3.65 23.81
N TYR A 105 9.05 2.66 24.15
CA TYR A 105 9.45 1.60 23.24
C TYR A 105 8.27 0.75 22.78
N GLU A 106 7.40 0.31 23.69
CA GLU A 106 6.20 -0.46 23.36
C GLU A 106 5.24 0.33 22.46
N SER A 107 5.04 1.61 22.76
CA SER A 107 4.25 2.52 21.93
C SER A 107 4.84 2.69 20.52
N LEU A 108 6.15 2.88 20.41
CA LEU A 108 6.83 3.01 19.13
C LEU A 108 6.77 1.71 18.32
N ALA A 109 6.95 0.56 18.98
CA ALA A 109 6.83 -0.75 18.35
C ALA A 109 5.40 -0.99 17.83
N ALA A 110 4.37 -0.59 18.57
CA ALA A 110 2.98 -0.66 18.12
C ALA A 110 2.74 0.25 16.91
N GLN A 111 3.21 1.51 16.94
CA GLN A 111 3.10 2.45 15.84
C GLN A 111 3.79 1.94 14.57
N SER A 112 5.00 1.37 14.70
CA SER A 112 5.73 0.76 13.58
C SER A 112 4.94 -0.37 12.92
N ARG A 113 4.32 -1.27 13.71
CA ARG A 113 3.47 -2.34 13.17
C ARG A 113 2.24 -1.82 12.43
N THR A 114 1.59 -0.78 12.98
CA THR A 114 0.45 -0.14 12.31
C THR A 114 0.87 0.47 10.98
N ARG A 115 1.98 1.22 10.94
CA ARG A 115 2.47 1.82 9.68
C ARG A 115 2.90 0.79 8.65
N GLU A 116 3.51 -0.32 9.08
CA GLU A 116 3.82 -1.43 8.19
C GLU A 116 2.55 -2.07 7.58
N ALA A 117 1.47 -2.16 8.34
CA ALA A 117 0.19 -2.65 7.84
C ALA A 117 -0.43 -1.67 6.83
N GLU A 118 -0.44 -0.37 7.14
CA GLU A 118 -0.94 0.70 6.24
C GLU A 118 -0.13 0.76 4.93
N ALA A 119 1.19 0.57 4.99
CA ALA A 119 2.05 0.53 3.81
C ALA A 119 1.73 -0.68 2.92
N LYS A 120 1.54 -1.87 3.52
CA LYS A 120 1.13 -3.07 2.78
C LYS A 120 -0.25 -2.93 2.15
N GLU A 121 -1.19 -2.34 2.88
CA GLU A 121 -2.53 -2.08 2.36
C GLU A 121 -2.49 -1.11 1.18
N SER A 122 -1.74 -0.02 1.30
CA SER A 122 -1.58 0.98 0.23
C SER A 122 -0.92 0.38 -1.03
N ASP A 123 0.10 -0.46 -0.86
CA ASP A 123 0.74 -1.20 -1.97
C ASP A 123 -0.23 -2.17 -2.65
N ALA A 124 -1.06 -2.88 -1.87
CA ALA A 124 -2.08 -3.76 -2.42
C ALA A 124 -3.15 -2.99 -3.20
N GLN A 125 -3.62 -1.85 -2.69
CA GLN A 125 -4.57 -0.98 -3.38
C GLN A 125 -3.99 -0.45 -4.70
N LEU A 126 -2.72 -0.04 -4.69
CA LEU A 126 -2.01 0.40 -5.90
C LEU A 126 -1.97 -0.68 -6.96
N LYS A 127 -1.52 -1.88 -6.60
CA LYS A 127 -1.48 -3.03 -7.53
C LYS A 127 -2.85 -3.38 -8.09
N ALA A 128 -3.90 -3.31 -7.26
CA ALA A 128 -5.27 -3.55 -7.73
C ALA A 128 -5.71 -2.49 -8.75
N ARG A 129 -5.36 -1.22 -8.52
CA ARG A 129 -5.69 -0.11 -9.44
C ARG A 129 -4.93 -0.20 -10.74
N ASP A 130 -3.63 -0.52 -10.68
CA ASP A 130 -2.81 -0.75 -11.87
C ASP A 130 -3.36 -1.90 -12.72
N ALA A 131 -3.76 -3.00 -12.09
CA ALA A 131 -4.38 -4.13 -12.80
C ALA A 131 -5.71 -3.71 -13.47
N THR A 132 -6.53 -2.91 -12.80
CA THR A 132 -7.77 -2.36 -13.37
C THR A 132 -7.48 -1.43 -14.55
N LEU A 133 -6.47 -0.56 -14.46
CA LEU A 133 -6.08 0.32 -15.56
C LEU A 133 -5.60 -0.47 -16.77
N GLN A 134 -4.75 -1.48 -16.57
CA GLN A 134 -4.29 -2.36 -17.65
C GLN A 134 -5.46 -3.09 -18.34
N GLN A 135 -6.46 -3.54 -17.56
CA GLN A 135 -7.66 -4.14 -18.12
C GLN A 135 -8.48 -3.14 -18.93
N CYS A 136 -8.67 -1.92 -18.43
CA CYS A 136 -9.34 -0.84 -19.17
C CYS A 136 -8.61 -0.52 -20.48
N GLU A 137 -7.29 -0.43 -20.47
CA GLU A 137 -6.47 -0.18 -21.66
C GLU A 137 -6.60 -1.31 -22.68
N ALA A 138 -6.51 -2.57 -22.24
CA ALA A 138 -6.68 -3.73 -23.12
C ALA A 138 -8.09 -3.77 -23.74
N LYS A 139 -9.13 -3.52 -22.94
CA LYS A 139 -10.52 -3.44 -23.41
C LYS A 139 -10.74 -2.28 -24.38
N ASN A 140 -10.13 -1.13 -24.12
CA ASN A 140 -10.18 0.02 -25.02
C ASN A 140 -9.52 -0.29 -26.37
N ALA A 141 -8.33 -0.90 -26.36
CA ALA A 141 -7.65 -1.35 -27.58
C ALA A 141 -8.49 -2.38 -28.36
N GLN A 142 -9.13 -3.31 -27.65
CA GLN A 142 -10.05 -4.29 -28.25
C GLN A 142 -11.25 -3.58 -28.91
N LEU A 143 -11.93 -2.69 -28.19
CA LEU A 143 -13.06 -1.93 -28.73
C LEU A 143 -12.67 -1.07 -29.94
N TYR A 144 -11.47 -0.48 -29.93
CA TYR A 144 -10.95 0.29 -31.05
C TYR A 144 -10.70 -0.60 -32.28
N SER A 145 -10.13 -1.79 -32.09
CA SER A 145 -9.92 -2.76 -33.16
C SER A 145 -11.25 -3.26 -33.75
N VAL A 146 -12.22 -3.60 -32.90
CA VAL A 146 -13.57 -4.01 -33.33
C VAL A 146 -14.26 -2.88 -34.09
N GLY A 147 -14.14 -1.64 -33.60
CA GLY A 147 -14.67 -0.46 -34.29
C GLY A 147 -14.09 -0.29 -35.70
N HIS A 148 -12.79 -0.49 -35.87
CA HIS A 148 -12.15 -0.48 -37.20
C HIS A 148 -12.62 -1.61 -38.10
N GLN A 149 -12.77 -2.83 -37.57
CA GLN A 149 -13.30 -3.97 -38.34
C GLN A 149 -14.74 -3.73 -38.82
N ILE A 150 -15.58 -3.09 -38.00
CA ILE A 150 -16.94 -2.70 -38.38
C ILE A 150 -16.91 -1.66 -39.51
N LEU A 151 -16.05 -0.64 -39.43
CA LEU A 151 -15.90 0.37 -40.47
C LEU A 151 -15.40 -0.24 -41.79
N ASP A 152 -14.37 -1.09 -41.74
CA ASP A 152 -13.81 -1.79 -42.90
C ASP A 152 -14.85 -2.71 -43.56
N ALA A 153 -15.63 -3.45 -42.76
CA ALA A 153 -16.72 -4.28 -43.25
C ALA A 153 -17.82 -3.45 -43.94
N TYR A 154 -18.12 -2.24 -43.44
CA TYR A 154 -19.09 -1.34 -44.07
C TYR A 154 -18.59 -0.81 -45.43
N GLU A 155 -17.31 -0.42 -45.52
CA GLU A 155 -16.68 0.03 -46.77
C GLU A 155 -16.70 -1.08 -47.83
N HIS A 156 -16.28 -2.30 -47.47
CA HIS A 156 -16.25 -3.43 -48.38
C HIS A 156 -17.65 -3.96 -48.74
N ALA A 157 -18.61 -3.94 -47.80
CA ALA A 157 -19.99 -4.29 -48.08
C ALA A 157 -20.64 -3.31 -49.08
N GLY A 158 -20.35 -2.01 -48.99
CA GLY A 158 -20.82 -1.01 -49.95
C GLY A 158 -20.32 -1.27 -51.38
N LEU A 159 -19.05 -1.68 -51.51
CA LEU A 159 -18.43 -1.99 -52.81
C LEU A 159 -18.88 -3.34 -53.39
N GLY A 160 -18.98 -4.39 -52.56
CA GLY A 160 -19.38 -5.74 -52.98
C GLY A 160 -20.89 -5.91 -53.19
N SER A 161 -21.71 -5.25 -52.39
CA SER A 161 -23.17 -5.34 -52.46
C SER A 161 -23.75 -4.63 -53.68
N PHE A 162 -23.13 -3.53 -54.14
CA PHE A 162 -23.55 -2.85 -55.37
C PHE A 162 -23.39 -3.75 -56.63
N LEU A 163 -22.37 -4.61 -56.65
CA LEU A 163 -22.17 -5.61 -57.71
C LEU A 163 -23.11 -6.83 -57.57
N ALA A 164 -23.40 -7.27 -56.33
CA ALA A 164 -24.23 -8.44 -56.05
C ALA A 164 -25.75 -8.17 -56.06
N SER A 165 -26.20 -6.91 -55.97
CA SER A 165 -27.61 -6.50 -55.97
C SER A 165 -28.39 -6.84 -57.26
N ARG A 166 -27.72 -7.40 -58.27
CA ARG A 166 -28.33 -7.86 -59.53
C ARG A 166 -28.69 -9.34 -59.55
N GLU A 167 -28.43 -10.11 -58.47
CA GLU A 167 -28.71 -11.55 -58.42
C GLU A 167 -29.74 -11.95 -57.34
N PRO A 168 -30.57 -13.00 -57.58
CA PRO A 168 -31.76 -13.34 -56.79
C PRO A 168 -31.52 -14.01 -55.43
N PHE A 169 -30.30 -14.00 -54.87
CA PHE A 169 -29.93 -14.72 -53.64
C PHE A 169 -29.97 -13.90 -52.34
N ALA A 170 -30.76 -12.81 -52.29
CA ALA A 170 -30.79 -11.84 -51.19
C ALA A 170 -31.13 -12.42 -49.80
N GLN A 171 -31.78 -13.58 -49.71
CA GLN A 171 -32.09 -14.24 -48.43
C GLN A 171 -30.84 -14.81 -47.74
N ALA A 172 -29.91 -15.43 -48.49
CA ALA A 172 -28.68 -15.97 -47.91
C ALA A 172 -27.76 -14.83 -47.44
N THR A 173 -27.78 -13.69 -48.11
CA THR A 173 -27.02 -12.50 -47.74
C THR A 173 -27.54 -11.88 -46.44
N ARG A 174 -28.87 -11.84 -46.22
CA ARG A 174 -29.46 -11.37 -44.95
C ARG A 174 -28.96 -12.16 -43.74
N VAL A 175 -29.00 -13.50 -43.81
CA VAL A 175 -28.53 -14.37 -42.71
C VAL A 175 -27.04 -14.13 -42.40
N LYS A 176 -26.22 -13.90 -43.44
CA LYS A 176 -24.80 -13.55 -43.26
C LYS A 176 -24.61 -12.20 -42.55
N TYR A 177 -25.42 -11.19 -42.88
CA TYR A 177 -25.38 -9.90 -42.19
C TYR A 177 -25.85 -10.00 -40.74
N ASP A 178 -26.88 -10.81 -40.46
CA ASP A 178 -27.34 -11.06 -39.09
C ASP A 178 -26.25 -11.74 -38.25
N GLN A 179 -25.53 -12.72 -38.82
CA GLN A 179 -24.39 -13.38 -38.16
C GLN A 179 -23.26 -12.39 -37.86
N ILE A 180 -22.89 -11.55 -38.84
CA ILE A 180 -21.85 -10.53 -38.66
C ILE A 180 -22.26 -9.51 -37.58
N ALA A 181 -23.53 -9.09 -37.56
CA ALA A 181 -24.04 -8.19 -36.54
C ALA A 181 -24.01 -8.82 -35.14
N GLN A 182 -24.32 -10.12 -35.04
CA GLN A 182 -24.24 -10.85 -33.79
C GLN A 182 -22.79 -11.00 -33.31
N ASP A 183 -21.87 -11.40 -34.19
CA ASP A 183 -20.45 -11.59 -33.86
C ASP A 183 -19.80 -10.28 -33.35
N TYR A 184 -20.09 -9.14 -34.01
CA TYR A 184 -19.61 -7.84 -33.54
C TYR A 184 -20.33 -7.37 -32.27
N GLY A 185 -21.61 -7.70 -32.11
CA GLY A 185 -22.35 -7.46 -30.87
C GLY A 185 -21.71 -8.15 -29.68
N ASP A 186 -21.34 -9.42 -29.83
CA ASP A 186 -20.67 -10.22 -28.81
C ASP A 186 -19.27 -9.69 -28.49
N GLN A 187 -18.51 -9.25 -29.50
CA GLN A 187 -17.19 -8.64 -29.31
C GLN A 187 -17.26 -7.29 -28.58
N LEU A 188 -18.22 -6.43 -28.94
CA LEU A 188 -18.46 -5.15 -28.25
C LEU A 188 -18.92 -5.36 -26.81
N TYR A 189 -19.81 -6.33 -26.59
CA TYR A 189 -20.28 -6.70 -25.25
C TYR A 189 -19.13 -7.23 -24.40
N THR A 190 -18.31 -8.13 -24.94
CA THR A 190 -17.13 -8.67 -24.27
C THR A 190 -16.08 -7.58 -24.02
N GLY A 191 -15.92 -6.63 -24.94
CA GLY A 191 -14.99 -5.50 -24.84
C GLY A 191 -15.41 -4.44 -23.81
N LYS A 192 -16.62 -4.49 -23.27
CA LYS A 192 -17.06 -3.57 -22.23
C LYS A 192 -16.29 -3.82 -20.93
N PHE A 193 -15.78 -2.75 -20.33
CA PHE A 193 -15.16 -2.83 -19.01
C PHE A 193 -16.26 -3.00 -17.94
N ASP A 194 -16.05 -3.97 -17.05
CA ASP A 194 -16.90 -4.24 -15.89
C ASP A 194 -16.00 -4.24 -14.63
N PRO A 195 -16.19 -3.29 -13.69
CA PRO A 195 -15.37 -3.18 -12.49
C PRO A 195 -15.54 -4.34 -11.50
N ASP A 196 -16.63 -5.10 -11.60
CA ASP A 196 -16.95 -6.22 -10.71
C ASP A 196 -16.70 -7.59 -11.38
N ALA A 197 -16.30 -7.59 -12.66
CA ALA A 197 -16.00 -8.81 -13.38
C ALA A 197 -14.74 -9.48 -12.82
N LYS A 198 -14.94 -10.64 -12.18
CA LYS A 198 -13.84 -11.53 -11.79
C LYS A 198 -13.07 -11.95 -13.05
N PRO A 199 -11.73 -11.87 -13.08
CA PRO A 199 -10.97 -12.20 -14.27
C PRO A 199 -11.29 -13.64 -14.67
N ALA A 200 -11.91 -13.80 -15.84
CA ALA A 200 -12.17 -15.11 -16.42
C ALA A 200 -10.82 -15.75 -16.71
N ALA A 201 -10.54 -16.88 -16.04
CA ALA A 201 -9.38 -17.71 -16.33
C ALA A 201 -9.37 -17.99 -17.84
N ALA A 202 -8.25 -17.65 -18.50
CA ALA A 202 -8.06 -17.85 -19.92
C ALA A 202 -8.50 -19.26 -20.33
N SER A 203 -9.62 -19.37 -21.03
CA SER A 203 -10.05 -20.60 -21.66
C SER A 203 -9.07 -20.90 -22.78
N ALA A 204 -8.33 -22.00 -22.62
CA ALA A 204 -7.41 -22.52 -23.61
C ALA A 204 -8.12 -22.70 -24.97
N PRO A 205 -7.45 -22.43 -26.10
CA PRO A 205 -8.06 -22.61 -27.41
C PRO A 205 -8.35 -24.08 -27.65
N ALA A 206 -9.62 -24.39 -27.96
CA ALA A 206 -10.04 -25.69 -28.41
C ALA A 206 -9.33 -26.02 -29.74
N ALA A 207 -8.66 -27.17 -29.78
CA ALA A 207 -7.97 -27.67 -30.95
C ALA A 207 -8.97 -27.99 -32.09
N PRO A 208 -8.59 -27.76 -33.37
CA PRO A 208 -9.45 -28.08 -34.50
C PRO A 208 -9.49 -29.60 -34.76
N HIS A 209 -10.68 -30.10 -35.08
CA HIS A 209 -10.92 -31.42 -35.67
C HIS A 209 -10.89 -31.34 -37.20
#